data_AF-A0A0M8ZSD1-F1
#
_entry.id   AF-A0A0M8ZSD1-F1
#
_cell.length_a   1.000
_cell.length_b   1.000
_cell.length_c   1.000
_cell.angle_alpha   90.00
_cell.angle_beta   90.00
_cell.angle_gamma   90.00
#
_symmetry.space_group_name_H-M   'P 1'
#
loop_
_entity.id
_entity.type
_entity.pdbx_description
1 polymer ?
#
loop_
_entity_poly.entity_id
_entity_poly.type
_entity_poly.pdbx_seq_one_letter_code
_entity_poly.pdbx_strand_id
1 'polypeptide(L)'
;NMESQKMHLWHVMLRCFKKGNSAKDTADEIFTVYGSGTTTIRTVRDWFKKFRAGNFELKDEDRSGRPATTDTDIIKTVLTENPRYSVREIVDATNIPKTTVHEHLIKIGYANRYEETGLMNRVSTQKLLQFDWDVLPHPPYSPDLAPSDYYLFLSLKNSLRK
;
A
#
# COMPACT_ATOMS: atom_id res chain seq x y z
N ASN A 1 -30.50 -12.78 3.15
CA ASN A 1 -29.76 -11.90 2.21
C ASN A 1 -29.74 -10.49 2.78
N MET A 2 -28.61 -10.04 3.33
CA MET A 2 -28.47 -8.74 4.03
C MET A 2 -28.65 -7.54 3.07
N GLU A 3 -28.23 -7.70 1.82
CA GLU A 3 -28.31 -6.66 0.79
C GLU A 3 -29.77 -6.32 0.47
N SER A 4 -30.62 -7.33 0.37
CA SER A 4 -32.05 -7.18 0.14
C SER A 4 -32.77 -6.38 1.24
N GLN A 5 -32.30 -6.48 2.50
CA GLN A 5 -32.88 -5.74 3.62
C GLN A 5 -32.51 -4.26 3.58
N LYS A 6 -31.26 -3.93 3.22
CA LYS A 6 -30.83 -2.54 3.02
C LYS A 6 -31.57 -1.85 1.87
N MET A 7 -31.67 -2.54 0.73
CA MET A 7 -32.42 -2.07 -0.43
C MET A 7 -33.86 -1.71 -0.06
N HIS A 8 -34.51 -2.56 0.74
CA HIS A 8 -35.87 -2.32 1.21
C HIS A 8 -35.96 -1.05 2.06
N LEU A 9 -35.03 -0.85 2.99
CA LEU A 9 -34.99 0.35 3.83
C LEU A 9 -34.78 1.63 3.00
N TRP A 10 -33.94 1.59 1.97
CA TRP A 10 -33.74 2.74 1.08
C TRP A 10 -35.00 3.09 0.27
N HIS A 11 -35.77 2.09 -0.17
CA HIS A 11 -37.08 2.35 -0.80
C HIS A 11 -38.06 3.00 0.17
N VAL A 12 -38.12 2.54 1.42
CA VAL A 12 -38.96 3.16 2.46
C VAL A 12 -38.55 4.62 2.68
N MET A 13 -37.24 4.90 2.79
CA MET A 13 -36.74 6.28 2.92
C MET A 13 -37.10 7.14 1.72
N LEU A 14 -36.96 6.63 0.50
CA LEU A 14 -37.29 7.35 -0.74
C LEU A 14 -38.79 7.66 -0.80
N ARG A 15 -39.65 6.71 -0.41
CA ARG A 15 -41.10 6.90 -0.33
C ARG A 15 -41.43 8.03 0.65
N CYS A 16 -40.87 8.00 1.85
CA CYS A 16 -41.14 9.02 2.88
C CYS A 16 -40.60 10.40 2.47
N PHE A 17 -39.45 10.45 1.78
CA PHE A 17 -38.93 11.67 1.18
C PHE A 17 -39.90 12.27 0.14
N LYS A 18 -40.41 11.47 -0.79
CA LYS A 18 -41.38 11.92 -1.81
C LYS A 18 -42.71 12.37 -1.22
N LYS A 19 -43.10 11.81 -0.06
CA LYS A 19 -44.30 12.21 0.69
C LYS A 19 -44.12 13.54 1.45
N GLY A 20 -42.88 14.04 1.58
CA GLY A 20 -42.57 15.27 2.31
C GLY A 20 -42.38 15.07 3.82
N ASN A 21 -42.22 13.83 4.29
CA ASN A 21 -41.96 13.55 5.70
C ASN A 21 -40.58 14.08 6.12
N SER A 22 -40.40 14.40 7.40
CA SER A 22 -39.08 14.75 7.91
C SER A 22 -38.20 13.49 8.09
N ALA A 23 -36.88 13.69 8.11
CA ALA A 23 -35.93 12.60 8.36
C ALA A 23 -36.08 11.99 9.75
N LYS A 24 -36.57 12.77 10.74
CA LYS A 24 -36.83 12.27 12.09
C LYS A 24 -38.06 11.35 12.08
N ASP A 25 -39.17 11.82 11.54
CA ASP A 25 -40.42 11.03 11.47
C ASP A 25 -40.21 9.74 10.68
N THR A 26 -39.43 9.80 9.60
CA THR A 26 -39.07 8.63 8.80
C THR A 26 -38.23 7.63 9.60
N ALA A 27 -37.28 8.10 10.41
CA ALA A 27 -36.47 7.23 11.27
C ALA A 27 -37.34 6.57 12.35
N ASP A 28 -38.25 7.33 12.97
CA ASP A 28 -39.17 6.83 13.98
C ASP A 28 -40.15 5.80 13.39
N GLU A 29 -40.66 6.01 12.17
CA GLU A 29 -41.48 5.03 11.43
C GLU A 29 -40.69 3.73 11.17
N ILE A 30 -39.44 3.84 10.72
CA ILE A 30 -38.58 2.68 10.48
C ILE A 30 -38.32 1.92 11.79
N PHE A 31 -38.04 2.61 12.89
CA PHE A 31 -37.86 1.98 14.20
C PHE A 31 -39.12 1.29 14.70
N THR A 32 -40.28 1.89 14.46
CA THR A 32 -41.57 1.32 14.88
C THR A 32 -41.89 0.04 14.11
N VAL A 33 -41.62 0.00 12.81
CA VAL A 33 -41.96 -1.14 11.94
C VAL A 33 -40.92 -2.26 12.00
N TYR A 34 -39.63 -1.91 12.03
CA TYR A 34 -38.52 -2.86 11.90
C TYR A 34 -37.71 -3.07 13.18
N GLY A 35 -38.03 -2.36 14.27
CA GLY A 35 -37.32 -2.46 15.55
C GLY A 35 -36.12 -1.52 15.67
N SER A 36 -35.66 -1.32 16.91
CA SER A 36 -34.51 -0.44 17.22
C SER A 36 -33.21 -1.04 16.69
N GLY A 37 -32.42 -0.24 15.96
CA GLY A 37 -31.10 -0.65 15.45
C GLY A 37 -31.03 -0.92 13.94
N THR A 38 -32.17 -0.91 13.25
CA THR A 38 -32.25 -1.16 11.80
C THR A 38 -31.61 -0.04 10.95
N THR A 39 -31.65 1.21 11.42
CA THR A 39 -31.14 2.40 10.72
C THR A 39 -30.92 3.51 11.74
N THR A 40 -30.02 4.48 11.47
CA THR A 40 -29.88 5.66 12.34
C THR A 40 -30.51 6.90 11.71
N ILE A 41 -30.92 7.89 12.52
CA ILE A 41 -31.39 9.20 12.04
C ILE A 41 -30.34 9.84 11.12
N ARG A 42 -29.04 9.64 11.42
CA ARG A 42 -27.94 10.11 10.58
C ARG A 42 -28.00 9.50 9.17
N THR A 43 -28.18 8.19 9.09
CA THR A 43 -28.34 7.46 7.81
C THR A 43 -29.51 8.03 7.00
N VAL A 44 -30.68 8.20 7.61
CA VAL A 44 -31.86 8.78 6.93
C VAL A 44 -31.56 10.19 6.42
N ARG A 45 -30.90 11.02 7.24
CA ARG A 45 -30.54 12.39 6.87
C ARG A 45 -29.56 12.42 5.70
N ASP A 46 -28.55 11.56 5.68
CA ASP A 46 -27.57 11.51 4.60
C ASP A 46 -28.23 11.02 3.28
N TRP A 47 -29.15 10.06 3.35
CA TRP A 47 -29.98 9.68 2.20
C TRP A 47 -30.87 10.82 1.70
N PHE A 48 -31.50 11.57 2.61
CA PHE A 48 -32.32 12.72 2.23
C PHE A 48 -31.48 13.82 1.55
N LYS A 49 -30.22 14.01 1.95
CA LYS A 49 -29.30 14.91 1.23
C LYS A 49 -29.05 14.41 -0.20
N LYS A 50 -28.80 13.10 -0.38
CA LYS A 50 -28.63 12.50 -1.72
C LYS A 50 -29.87 12.70 -2.59
N PHE A 51 -31.06 12.43 -2.05
CA PHE A 51 -32.33 12.61 -2.77
C PHE A 51 -32.57 14.08 -3.16
N ARG A 52 -32.22 15.05 -2.29
CA ARG A 52 -32.29 16.48 -2.63
C ARG A 52 -31.30 16.87 -3.72
N ALA A 53 -30.16 16.20 -3.80
CA ALA A 53 -29.19 16.38 -4.87
C ALA A 53 -29.61 15.68 -6.19
N GLY A 54 -30.80 15.05 -6.24
CA GLY A 54 -31.31 14.34 -7.40
C GLY A 54 -30.74 12.94 -7.60
N ASN A 55 -29.93 12.44 -6.66
CA ASN A 55 -29.43 11.07 -6.70
C ASN A 55 -30.43 10.12 -6.03
N PHE A 56 -31.11 9.31 -6.84
CA PHE A 56 -32.07 8.30 -6.40
C PHE A 56 -31.55 6.86 -6.52
N GLU A 57 -30.25 6.69 -6.76
CA GLU A 57 -29.64 5.37 -6.81
C GLU A 57 -29.66 4.73 -5.42
N LEU A 58 -30.38 3.63 -5.30
CA LEU A 58 -30.52 2.88 -4.05
C LEU A 58 -29.43 1.82 -3.98
N LYS A 59 -28.17 2.20 -4.12
CA LYS A 59 -27.02 1.29 -3.94
C LYS A 59 -25.97 1.98 -3.09
N ASP A 60 -25.23 1.18 -2.33
CA ASP A 60 -24.00 1.67 -1.71
C ASP A 60 -23.05 2.00 -2.87
N GLU A 61 -22.64 3.27 -2.96
CA GLU A 61 -21.55 3.65 -3.86
C GLU A 61 -20.29 2.91 -3.43
N ASP A 62 -19.46 2.56 -4.41
CA ASP A 62 -18.13 2.05 -4.13
C ASP A 62 -17.44 3.02 -3.18
N ARG A 63 -17.07 2.52 -2.00
CA ARG A 63 -16.37 3.34 -1.02
C ARG A 63 -15.09 3.81 -1.68
N SER A 64 -14.89 5.12 -1.75
CA SER A 64 -13.56 5.66 -2.02
C SER A 64 -12.64 5.14 -0.91
N GLY A 65 -11.86 4.11 -1.21
CA GLY A 65 -10.85 3.60 -0.30
C GLY A 65 -9.83 4.70 0.04
N ARG A 66 -8.91 4.41 0.96
CA ARG A 66 -7.74 5.27 1.19
C ARG A 66 -7.04 5.50 -0.16
N PRO A 67 -6.86 6.74 -0.64
CA PRO A 67 -6.18 6.96 -1.90
C PRO A 67 -4.74 6.44 -1.76
N ALA A 68 -4.42 5.36 -2.48
CA ALA A 68 -3.05 4.88 -2.66
C ALA A 68 -2.32 5.62 -3.81
N THR A 69 -2.96 6.65 -4.35
CA THR A 69 -2.67 7.25 -5.65
C THR A 69 -1.69 8.42 -5.62
N THR A 70 -1.23 8.89 -4.46
CA THR A 70 -0.21 9.97 -4.47
C THR A 70 1.19 9.38 -4.61
N ASP A 71 1.58 8.49 -3.71
CA ASP A 71 2.97 8.00 -3.65
C ASP A 71 3.28 7.04 -4.82
N THR A 72 2.34 6.19 -5.21
CA THR A 72 2.54 5.23 -6.32
C THR A 72 2.76 5.95 -7.64
N ASP A 73 1.97 6.97 -7.93
CA ASP A 73 2.00 7.64 -9.23
C ASP A 73 3.25 8.52 -9.34
N ILE A 74 3.65 9.18 -8.24
CA ILE A 74 4.94 9.90 -8.17
C ILE A 74 6.12 8.94 -8.38
N ILE A 75 6.15 7.79 -7.71
CA ILE A 75 7.23 6.80 -7.90
C ILE A 75 7.26 6.28 -9.34
N LYS A 76 6.09 6.02 -9.95
CA LYS A 76 6.01 5.61 -11.36
C LYS A 76 6.56 6.68 -12.29
N THR A 77 6.25 7.97 -12.07
CA THR A 77 6.77 9.05 -12.91
C THR A 77 8.29 9.12 -12.90
N VAL A 78 8.91 9.04 -11.70
CA VAL A 78 10.38 9.05 -11.56
C VAL A 78 11.01 7.85 -12.29
N LEU A 79 10.40 6.67 -12.20
CA LEU A 79 10.89 5.47 -12.90
C LEU A 79 10.70 5.53 -14.42
N THR A 80 9.66 6.23 -14.91
CA THR A 80 9.48 6.43 -16.35
C THR A 80 10.51 7.39 -16.95
N GLU A 81 10.97 8.38 -16.17
CA GLU A 81 12.03 9.30 -16.58
C GLU A 81 13.39 8.60 -16.64
N ASN A 82 13.70 7.80 -15.63
CA ASN A 82 14.93 7.00 -15.60
C ASN A 82 14.73 5.70 -14.81
N PRO A 83 14.65 4.54 -15.49
CA PRO A 83 14.45 3.25 -14.84
C PRO A 83 15.64 2.78 -13.98
N ARG A 84 16.79 3.47 -14.05
CA ARG A 84 18.02 3.11 -13.33
C ARG A 84 18.18 3.81 -11.98
N TYR A 85 17.21 4.63 -11.56
CA TYR A 85 17.26 5.23 -10.24
C TYR A 85 17.33 4.17 -9.14
N SER A 86 18.25 4.38 -8.22
CA SER A 86 18.32 3.62 -6.97
C SER A 86 17.21 4.06 -6.01
N VAL A 87 16.88 3.18 -5.06
CA VAL A 87 15.92 3.47 -3.99
C VAL A 87 16.26 4.77 -3.25
N ARG A 88 17.55 5.07 -3.05
CA ARG A 88 17.98 6.32 -2.38
C ARG A 88 17.69 7.55 -3.23
N GLU A 89 18.01 7.51 -4.52
CA GLU A 89 17.73 8.63 -5.43
C GLU A 89 16.23 8.89 -5.59
N ILE A 90 15.40 7.84 -5.56
CA ILE A 90 13.93 7.99 -5.56
C ILE A 90 13.45 8.67 -4.27
N VAL A 91 14.01 8.29 -3.12
CA VAL A 91 13.69 8.94 -1.83
C VAL A 91 14.07 10.42 -1.86
N ASP A 92 15.27 10.74 -2.36
CA ASP A 92 15.75 12.12 -2.43
C ASP A 92 14.92 12.97 -3.42
N ALA A 93 14.48 12.37 -4.53
CA ALA A 93 13.66 13.05 -5.55
C ALA A 93 12.21 13.26 -5.13
N THR A 94 11.61 12.31 -4.39
CA THR A 94 10.18 12.32 -4.06
C THR A 94 9.88 12.73 -2.63
N ASN A 95 10.90 12.77 -1.76
CA ASN A 95 10.78 12.92 -0.31
C ASN A 95 9.84 11.88 0.35
N ILE A 96 9.64 10.74 -0.32
CA ILE A 96 8.86 9.62 0.20
C ILE A 96 9.77 8.73 1.06
N PRO A 97 9.34 8.26 2.24
CA PRO A 97 10.15 7.38 3.07
C PRO A 97 10.61 6.12 2.34
N LYS A 98 11.85 5.70 2.60
CA LYS A 98 12.49 4.53 1.97
C LYS A 98 11.63 3.26 2.04
N THR A 99 10.96 3.01 3.16
CA THR A 99 10.07 1.85 3.35
C THR A 99 8.93 1.87 2.35
N THR A 100 8.30 3.03 2.18
CA THR A 100 7.20 3.24 1.25
C THR A 100 7.66 3.07 -0.20
N VAL A 101 8.81 3.64 -0.61
CA VAL A 101 9.27 3.43 -1.99
C VAL A 101 9.64 1.97 -2.23
N HIS A 102 10.22 1.28 -1.24
CA HIS A 102 10.54 -0.14 -1.34
C HIS A 102 9.28 -1.02 -1.53
N GLU A 103 8.23 -0.80 -0.74
CA GLU A 103 6.96 -1.51 -0.88
C GLU A 103 6.31 -1.28 -2.26
N HIS A 104 6.33 -0.02 -2.73
CA HIS A 104 5.76 0.32 -4.03
C HIS A 104 6.56 -0.29 -5.18
N LEU A 105 7.90 -0.28 -5.12
CA LEU A 105 8.74 -0.92 -6.13
C LEU A 105 8.46 -2.43 -6.23
N ILE A 106 8.33 -3.13 -5.11
CA ILE A 106 7.93 -4.55 -5.07
C ILE A 106 6.56 -4.73 -5.72
N LYS A 107 5.59 -3.90 -5.36
CA LYS A 107 4.22 -3.96 -5.91
C LYS A 107 4.18 -3.74 -7.43
N ILE A 108 5.10 -2.94 -7.98
CA ILE A 108 5.21 -2.65 -9.42
C ILE A 108 6.10 -3.70 -10.14
N GLY A 109 6.71 -4.64 -9.40
CA GLY A 109 7.55 -5.69 -9.96
C GLY A 109 9.01 -5.29 -10.21
N TYR A 110 9.45 -4.15 -9.66
CA TYR A 110 10.87 -3.77 -9.63
C TYR A 110 11.58 -4.57 -8.53
N ALA A 111 12.10 -5.74 -8.89
CA ALA A 111 12.86 -6.59 -7.99
C ALA A 111 14.29 -6.05 -7.79
N ASN A 112 14.73 -5.96 -6.53
CA ASN A 112 16.12 -5.69 -6.20
C ASN A 112 17.00 -6.88 -6.61
N ARG A 113 18.15 -6.63 -7.25
CA ARG A 113 19.23 -7.63 -7.49
C ARG A 113 19.83 -8.24 -6.20
N TYR A 114 19.32 -7.89 -5.02
CA TYR A 114 19.85 -8.30 -3.73
C TYR A 114 19.18 -9.55 -3.14
N GLU A 115 18.04 -9.99 -3.67
CA GLU A 115 17.50 -11.32 -3.33
C GLU A 115 18.33 -12.47 -3.95
N GLU A 116 19.14 -12.17 -4.98
CA GLU A 116 20.08 -13.13 -5.56
C GLU A 116 21.22 -13.51 -4.61
N THR A 117 21.49 -12.77 -3.53
CA THR A 117 22.62 -13.06 -2.62
C THR A 117 22.49 -14.40 -1.88
N GLY A 118 21.28 -14.95 -1.73
CA GLY A 118 21.08 -16.31 -1.22
C GLY A 118 21.25 -17.42 -2.27
N LEU A 119 20.97 -17.12 -3.55
CA LEU A 119 21.07 -18.08 -4.66
C LEU A 119 22.46 -18.07 -5.34
N MET A 120 23.14 -16.91 -5.40
CA MET A 120 24.49 -16.74 -5.93
C MET A 120 25.52 -17.61 -5.20
N ASN A 121 25.37 -17.79 -3.88
CA ASN A 121 26.24 -18.66 -3.09
C ASN A 121 26.06 -20.15 -3.43
N ARG A 122 24.86 -20.59 -3.84
CA ARG A 122 24.61 -21.99 -4.23
C ARG A 122 25.07 -22.29 -5.64
N VAL A 123 24.82 -21.39 -6.60
CA VAL A 123 25.24 -21.59 -7.99
C VAL A 123 26.77 -21.52 -8.15
N SER A 124 27.42 -20.63 -7.39
CA SER A 124 28.89 -20.49 -7.42
C SER A 124 29.60 -21.70 -6.80
N THR A 125 29.11 -22.22 -5.67
CA THR A 125 29.66 -23.43 -5.05
C THR A 125 29.44 -24.68 -5.91
N GLN A 126 28.28 -24.80 -6.57
CA GLN A 126 28.01 -25.91 -7.49
C GLN A 126 28.92 -25.90 -8.73
N LYS A 127 29.22 -24.73 -9.31
CA LYS A 127 30.17 -24.62 -10.43
C LYS A 127 31.61 -24.93 -10.00
N LEU A 128 32.03 -24.50 -8.81
CA LEU A 128 33.38 -24.80 -8.30
C LEU A 128 33.59 -26.31 -8.07
N LEU A 129 32.57 -27.00 -7.56
CA LEU A 129 32.56 -28.47 -7.46
C LEU A 129 32.60 -29.14 -8.84
N GLN A 130 31.98 -28.55 -9.87
CA GLN A 130 32.02 -29.07 -11.25
C GLN A 130 33.42 -29.00 -11.88
N PHE A 131 34.30 -28.13 -11.38
CA PHE A 131 35.69 -28.01 -11.83
C PHE A 131 36.69 -28.77 -10.94
N ASP A 132 36.23 -29.60 -9.99
CA ASP A 132 37.06 -30.28 -8.98
C ASP A 132 37.87 -29.34 -8.07
N TRP A 133 37.35 -28.15 -7.76
CA TRP A 133 37.97 -27.24 -6.79
C TRP A 133 37.45 -27.54 -5.39
N ASP A 134 38.36 -27.76 -4.44
CA ASP A 134 38.02 -27.96 -3.03
C ASP A 134 37.46 -26.67 -2.41
N VAL A 135 36.17 -26.68 -2.10
CA VAL A 135 35.49 -25.57 -1.40
C VAL A 135 35.65 -25.77 0.12
N LEU A 136 36.67 -25.15 0.69
CA LEU A 136 36.88 -25.16 2.15
C LEU A 136 35.74 -24.42 2.87
N PRO A 137 35.19 -24.98 3.96
CA PRO A 137 34.16 -24.30 4.74
C PRO A 137 34.75 -23.02 5.35
N HIS A 138 34.09 -21.88 5.12
CA HIS A 138 34.47 -20.64 5.80
C HIS A 138 34.26 -20.84 7.32
N PRO A 139 35.25 -20.53 8.17
CA PRO A 139 35.01 -20.51 9.60
C PRO A 139 33.93 -19.45 9.93
N PRO A 140 33.17 -19.62 11.02
CA PRO A 140 32.33 -18.54 11.54
C PRO A 140 33.20 -17.29 11.69
N TYR A 141 32.74 -16.14 11.21
CA TYR A 141 33.49 -14.89 11.25
C TYR A 141 34.05 -14.65 12.68
N SER A 142 35.36 -14.82 12.85
CA SER A 142 36.07 -14.43 14.06
C SER A 142 36.32 -12.92 13.99
N PRO A 143 35.81 -12.12 14.94
CA PRO A 143 35.93 -10.65 14.90
C PRO A 143 37.37 -10.14 15.03
N ASP A 144 38.31 -11.01 15.42
CA ASP A 144 39.69 -10.64 15.71
C ASP A 144 40.65 -10.89 14.54
N LEU A 145 40.11 -11.32 13.38
CA LEU A 145 40.86 -11.78 12.21
C LEU A 145 40.54 -10.97 10.95
N ALA A 146 40.39 -9.65 11.08
CA ALA A 146 40.55 -8.74 9.95
C ALA A 146 41.95 -8.09 10.03
N PRO A 147 42.95 -8.58 9.27
CA PRO A 147 44.22 -7.88 9.13
C PRO A 147 44.03 -6.68 8.20
N SER A 148 44.50 -5.52 8.66
CA SER A 148 44.99 -4.35 7.90
C SER A 148 44.12 -3.59 6.88
N ASP A 149 43.04 -4.13 6.32
CA ASP A 149 42.38 -3.47 5.16
C ASP A 149 41.56 -2.23 5.53
N TYR A 150 41.23 -2.02 6.81
CA TYR A 150 40.50 -0.84 7.27
C TYR A 150 41.30 0.47 7.11
N TYR A 151 42.63 0.41 7.20
CA TYR A 151 43.49 1.59 7.10
C TYR A 151 43.83 1.96 5.65
N LEU A 152 43.79 0.98 4.73
CA LEU A 152 44.16 1.17 3.33
C LEU A 152 43.18 2.10 2.61
N PHE A 153 41.89 2.02 2.94
CA PHE A 153 40.87 2.88 2.34
C PHE A 153 40.74 4.25 2.99
N LEU A 154 41.14 4.42 4.27
CA LEU A 154 41.06 5.72 4.93
C LEU A 154 42.11 6.70 4.39
N SER A 155 43.33 6.22 4.16
CA SER A 155 44.42 7.01 3.56
C SER A 155 44.05 7.51 2.15
N LEU A 156 43.50 6.63 1.31
CA LEU A 156 43.05 6.95 -0.04
C LEU A 156 41.84 7.92 -0.03
N LYS A 157 40.91 7.73 0.90
CA LYS A 157 39.74 8.61 1.06
C LYS A 157 40.12 10.02 1.52
N ASN A 158 41.22 10.16 2.28
CA ASN A 158 41.75 11.45 2.70
C ASN A 158 42.55 12.14 1.59
N SER A 159 43.26 11.39 0.73
CA SER A 159 44.01 11.98 -0.40
C SER A 159 43.09 12.52 -1.50
N LEU A 160 41.95 11.88 -1.73
CA LEU A 160 40.94 12.28 -2.73
C LEU A 160 40.02 13.41 -2.25
N ARG A 161 40.22 13.95 -1.04
CA ARG A 161 39.46 15.08 -0.47
C ARG A 161 40.15 16.44 -0.60
N LYS A 162 41.25 16.54 -1.37
CA LYS A 162 41.88 17.81 -1.72
C LYS A 162 41.40 18.33 -3.06
#